data_AF-A0A0C2G351-F1
#
_entry.id   AF-A0A0C2G351-F1
#
_cell.length_a   1.000
_cell.length_b   1.000
_cell.length_c   1.000
_cell.angle_alpha   90.00
_cell.angle_beta   90.00
_cell.angle_gamma   90.00
#
_symmetry.space_group_name_H-M   'P 1'
#
loop_
_entity.id
_entity.type
_entity.pdbx_description
1 polymer ?
#
loop_
_entity_poly.entity_id
_entity_poly.type
_entity_poly.pdbx_seq_one_letter_code
_entity_poly.pdbx_strand_id
1 'polypeptide(L)'
;MKTDFSTPGVSSNLIVDDPIYLGWVPNASVSYPSTIWSISLRKGFVGCIKNLRINGISARIASIFERSNATGISIGCPPAPSENPCANNPCQNFGRCEAFQNTFT
;
A
#
# COMPACT_ATOMS: atom_id res chain seq x y z
N MET A 1 8.18 -11.10 11.74
CA MET A 1 7.07 -11.86 12.36
C MET A 1 6.17 -12.31 11.22
N LYS A 2 6.15 -13.61 10.92
CA LYS A 2 5.27 -14.19 9.90
C LYS A 2 4.00 -14.61 10.64
N THR A 3 2.88 -13.96 10.36
CA THR A 3 1.58 -14.43 10.85
C THR A 3 1.21 -15.68 10.06
N ASP A 4 1.07 -16.82 10.74
CA ASP A 4 0.53 -18.01 10.10
C ASP A 4 -0.93 -17.76 9.75
N PHE A 5 -1.24 -17.80 8.45
CA PHE A 5 -2.61 -17.76 7.96
C PHE A 5 -3.23 -19.14 8.19
N SER A 6 -3.88 -19.31 9.34
CA SER A 6 -4.78 -20.45 9.57
C SER A 6 -6.20 -20.05 9.19
N THR A 7 -6.82 -20.81 8.29
CA THR A 7 -8.25 -20.69 7.98
C THR A 7 -8.99 -21.80 8.74
N PRO A 8 -9.42 -21.56 9.99
CA PRO A 8 -10.11 -22.58 10.78
C PRO A 8 -11.42 -22.99 10.10
N GLY A 9 -11.80 -24.25 10.28
CA GLY A 9 -13.02 -24.83 9.69
C GLY A 9 -12.74 -25.76 8.52
N VAL A 10 -13.79 -26.08 7.77
CA VAL A 10 -13.76 -27.06 6.66
C VAL A 10 -13.81 -26.41 5.27
N SER A 11 -13.88 -25.09 5.20
CA SER A 11 -13.95 -24.40 3.90
C SER A 11 -12.59 -24.40 3.21
N SER A 12 -12.59 -24.73 1.93
CA SER A 12 -11.41 -24.67 1.05
C SER A 12 -11.45 -23.48 0.08
N ASN A 13 -12.52 -22.70 0.08
CA ASN A 13 -12.72 -21.60 -0.87
C ASN A 13 -13.10 -20.30 -0.15
N LEU A 14 -12.64 -19.19 -0.70
CA LEU A 14 -13.04 -17.84 -0.31
C LEU A 14 -13.80 -17.20 -1.47
N ILE A 15 -15.06 -16.85 -1.23
CA ILE A 15 -15.89 -16.11 -2.18
C ILE A 15 -15.71 -14.62 -1.86
N VAL A 16 -15.43 -13.83 -2.89
CA VAL A 16 -15.18 -12.38 -2.76
C VAL A 16 -16.16 -11.65 -3.68
N ASP A 17 -17.11 -10.94 -3.08
CA ASP A 17 -18.10 -10.13 -3.81
C ASP A 17 -17.70 -8.64 -3.87
N ASP A 18 -16.86 -8.19 -2.94
CA ASP A 18 -16.40 -6.81 -2.83
C ASP A 18 -15.18 -6.51 -3.73
N PRO A 19 -14.93 -5.22 -4.06
CA PRO A 19 -13.76 -4.81 -4.80
C PRO A 19 -12.44 -5.20 -4.12
N ILE A 20 -11.45 -5.58 -4.93
CA ILE A 20 -10.08 -5.76 -4.47
C ILE A 20 -9.36 -4.41 -4.43
N TYR A 21 -8.93 -4.01 -3.24
CA TYR A 21 -8.15 -2.79 -3.04
C TYR A 21 -6.65 -3.07 -3.06
N LEU A 22 -5.88 -2.16 -3.65
CA LEU A 22 -4.43 -2.23 -3.70
C LEU A 22 -3.83 -0.99 -3.02
N GLY A 23 -3.01 -1.24 -2.00
CA GLY A 23 -2.25 -0.23 -1.28
C GLY A 23 -3.01 0.56 -0.20
N TRP A 24 -4.24 0.97 -0.46
CA TRP A 24 -5.09 1.67 0.51
C TRP A 24 -6.57 1.33 0.30
N VAL A 25 -7.37 1.45 1.36
CA VAL A 25 -8.83 1.31 1.31
C VAL A 25 -9.49 2.65 1.61
N PRO A 26 -10.51 3.09 0.86
CA PRO A 26 -11.21 4.34 1.17
C PRO A 26 -11.85 4.27 2.57
N ASN A 27 -12.04 5.45 3.18
CA ASN A 27 -12.93 5.59 4.35
C ASN A 27 -14.37 5.34 3.87
N ALA A 28 -14.70 4.08 3.63
CA ALA A 28 -16.03 3.65 3.24
C ALA A 28 -16.87 3.38 4.49
N SER A 29 -18.18 3.32 4.31
CA SER A 29 -19.19 2.91 5.30
C SER A 29 -19.04 1.45 5.77
N VAL A 30 -17.95 0.78 5.40
CA VAL A 30 -17.70 -0.65 5.61
C VAL A 30 -16.93 -0.83 6.91
N SER A 31 -17.43 -1.70 7.77
CA SER A 31 -16.72 -2.11 8.99
C SER A 31 -15.64 -3.12 8.62
N TYR A 32 -14.37 -2.74 8.77
CA TYR A 32 -13.24 -3.62 8.52
C TYR A 32 -12.94 -4.48 9.76
N PRO A 33 -12.54 -5.76 9.59
CA PRO A 33 -12.13 -6.61 10.71
C PRO A 33 -10.97 -5.98 11.49
N SER A 34 -11.05 -6.00 12.83
CA SER A 34 -10.02 -5.43 13.72
C SER A 34 -8.67 -6.16 13.62
N THR A 35 -8.66 -7.38 13.07
CA THR A 35 -7.44 -8.14 12.76
C THR A 35 -6.57 -7.47 11.70
N ILE A 36 -7.16 -6.60 10.86
CA ILE A 36 -6.42 -5.81 9.87
C ILE A 36 -6.01 -4.47 10.51
N TRP A 37 -4.99 -4.53 11.36
CA TRP A 37 -4.52 -3.39 12.17
C TRP A 37 -4.13 -2.16 11.34
N SER A 38 -3.62 -2.37 10.12
CA SER A 38 -3.16 -1.28 9.25
C SER A 38 -4.28 -0.32 8.86
N ILE A 39 -5.51 -0.83 8.73
CA ILE A 39 -6.69 0.00 8.43
C ILE A 39 -7.03 0.87 9.64
N SER A 40 -7.07 0.28 10.85
CA SER A 40 -7.32 1.03 12.09
C SER A 40 -6.28 2.10 12.37
N LEU A 41 -5.01 1.83 12.05
CA LEU A 41 -3.93 2.81 12.18
C LEU A 41 -3.84 3.79 11.01
N ARG A 42 -4.73 3.69 10.01
CA ARG A 42 -4.72 4.49 8.78
C ARG A 42 -3.35 4.44 8.09
N LYS A 43 -2.74 3.26 8.06
CA LYS A 43 -1.44 2.99 7.42
C LYS A 43 -1.66 2.27 6.09
N GLY A 44 -1.60 3.03 5.00
CA GLY A 44 -1.52 2.50 3.64
C GLY A 44 -0.12 2.00 3.28
N PHE A 45 -0.06 1.20 2.24
CA PHE A 45 1.20 0.84 1.59
C PHE A 45 1.77 2.06 0.87
N VAL A 46 3.08 2.27 1.04
CA VAL A 46 3.84 3.25 0.26
C VAL A 46 5.02 2.51 -0.38
N GLY A 47 5.07 2.51 -1.71
CA GLY A 47 6.13 1.86 -2.46
C GLY A 47 5.72 1.47 -3.87
N CYS A 48 6.49 0.57 -4.48
CA CYS A 48 6.28 0.15 -5.86
C CYS A 48 5.62 -1.22 -5.95
N ILE A 49 4.66 -1.36 -6.86
CA ILE A 49 4.02 -2.64 -7.19
C ILE A 49 4.17 -2.86 -8.70
N LYS A 50 4.60 -4.07 -9.10
CA LYS A 50 4.70 -4.48 -10.50
C LYS A 50 4.36 -5.95 -10.67
N ASN A 51 4.08 -6.36 -11.90
CA ASN A 51 3.79 -7.75 -12.28
C ASN A 51 2.60 -8.35 -11.50
N LEU A 52 1.53 -7.58 -11.28
CA LEU A 52 0.33 -8.07 -10.61
C LEU A 52 -0.33 -9.18 -11.44
N ARG A 53 -0.59 -10.32 -10.81
CA ARG A 53 -1.34 -11.43 -11.40
C ARG A 53 -2.50 -11.81 -10.50
N ILE A 54 -3.70 -11.84 -11.06
CA ILE A 54 -4.94 -12.25 -10.37
C ILE A 54 -5.55 -13.37 -11.19
N ASN A 55 -5.84 -14.52 -10.57
CA ASN A 55 -6.39 -15.71 -11.25
C ASN A 55 -5.58 -16.13 -12.50
N GLY A 56 -4.24 -16.03 -12.42
CA GLY A 56 -3.32 -16.35 -13.52
C GLY A 56 -3.16 -15.24 -14.57
N ILE A 57 -4.05 -14.25 -14.59
CA ILE A 57 -4.09 -13.15 -15.56
C ILE A 57 -3.18 -12.02 -15.09
N SER A 58 -2.27 -11.58 -15.96
CA SER A 58 -1.41 -10.41 -15.69
C SER A 58 -2.19 -9.13 -15.94
N ALA A 59 -2.39 -8.34 -14.88
CA ALA A 59 -3.11 -7.08 -14.95
C ALA A 59 -2.12 -5.92 -15.18
N ARG A 60 -2.36 -5.12 -16.23
CA ARG A 60 -1.63 -3.85 -16.43
C ARG A 60 -2.23 -2.77 -15.52
N ILE A 61 -1.86 -2.79 -14.25
CA ILE A 61 -2.43 -1.84 -13.26
C ILE A 61 -2.09 -0.38 -13.55
N ALA A 62 -0.94 -0.10 -14.19
CA ALA A 62 -0.54 1.26 -14.54
C ALA A 62 -1.58 1.97 -15.42
N SER A 63 -2.19 1.26 -16.38
CA SER A 63 -3.16 1.88 -17.30
C SER A 63 -4.47 2.29 -16.63
N ILE A 64 -4.79 1.74 -15.47
CA ILE A 64 -5.95 2.18 -14.67
C ILE A 64 -5.70 3.58 -14.13
N PHE A 65 -4.47 3.86 -13.70
CA PHE A 65 -4.11 5.11 -13.07
C PHE A 65 -3.69 6.21 -14.05
N GLU A 66 -3.25 5.84 -15.27
CA GLU A 66 -2.93 6.79 -16.36
C GLU A 66 -4.07 7.78 -16.66
N ARG A 67 -5.34 7.38 -16.44
CA ARG A 67 -6.53 8.22 -16.69
C ARG A 67 -7.27 8.62 -15.41
N SER A 68 -6.75 8.22 -14.25
CA SER A 68 -7.39 8.50 -12.97
C SER A 68 -6.86 9.79 -12.35
N ASN A 69 -7.70 10.51 -11.61
CA ASN A 69 -7.27 11.60 -10.74
C ASN A 69 -6.80 11.10 -9.36
N ALA A 70 -6.25 9.89 -9.29
CA ALA A 70 -5.77 9.32 -8.02
C ALA A 70 -4.53 10.10 -7.54
N THR A 71 -4.57 10.57 -6.29
CA THR A 71 -3.44 11.28 -5.67
C THR A 71 -2.46 10.30 -5.05
N GLY A 72 -1.18 10.66 -5.02
CA GLY A 72 -0.12 9.82 -4.41
C GLY A 72 0.29 8.59 -5.22
N ILE A 73 -0.17 8.46 -6.47
CA ILE A 73 0.22 7.37 -7.38
C ILE A 73 1.01 7.98 -8.55
N SER A 74 2.19 7.43 -8.81
CA SER A 74 3.01 7.76 -9.98
C SER A 74 3.20 6.52 -10.85
N ILE A 75 3.29 6.73 -12.17
CA ILE A 75 3.55 5.64 -13.11
C ILE A 75 5.05 5.31 -13.10
N GLY A 76 5.36 4.03 -12.88
CA GLY A 76 6.72 3.53 -12.81
C GLY A 76 7.23 3.37 -11.38
N CYS A 77 8.47 2.91 -11.26
CA CYS A 77 9.16 2.79 -9.98
C CYS A 77 10.55 3.40 -10.14
N PRO A 78 10.73 4.69 -9.79
CA PRO A 78 12.05 5.30 -9.84
C PRO A 78 13.02 4.56 -8.89
N PRO A 79 14.32 4.57 -9.20
CA PRO A 79 15.32 4.07 -8.27
C PRO A 79 15.27 4.87 -6.97
N ALA A 80 15.86 4.30 -5.92
CA ALA A 80 16.08 5.03 -4.66
C ALA A 80 16.83 6.34 -4.95
N PRO A 81 16.56 7.41 -4.17
CA PRO A 81 17.18 8.69 -4.42
C PRO A 81 18.67 8.59 -4.17
N SER A 82 19.47 9.32 -4.95
CA SER A 82 20.92 9.39 -4.78
C SER A 82 21.32 10.06 -3.46
N GLU A 83 20.43 10.88 -2.91
CA GLU A 83 20.63 11.61 -1.66
C GLU A 83 19.60 11.20 -0.61
N ASN A 84 20.03 11.15 0.64
CA ASN A 84 19.15 10.87 1.76
C ASN A 84 18.19 12.07 1.97
N PRO A 85 16.85 11.89 1.94
CA PRO A 85 15.88 12.97 2.16
C PRO A 85 16.06 13.73 3.48
N CYS A 86 16.68 13.10 4.49
CA CYS A 86 16.97 13.71 5.78
C CYS A 86 18.30 14.50 5.83
N ALA A 87 19.11 14.52 4.76
CA ALA A 87 20.45 15.11 4.77
C ALA A 87 20.47 16.59 5.17
N ASN A 88 19.42 17.34 4.81
CA ASN A 88 19.30 18.77 5.10
C ASN A 88 18.52 19.08 6.39
N ASN A 89 18.26 18.08 7.24
CA ASN A 89 17.46 18.21 8.46
C ASN A 89 16.13 18.96 8.23
N PRO A 90 15.24 18.44 7.35
CA PRO A 90 14.03 19.17 6.95
C PRO A 90 13.01 19.31 8.09
N CYS A 91 13.10 18.47 9.13
CA CYS A 91 12.20 18.48 10.27
C CYS A 91 12.55 19.64 11.23
N GLN A 92 11.62 20.57 11.39
CA GLN A 92 11.77 21.71 12.31
C GLN A 92 11.55 21.30 13.77
N ASN A 93 11.87 22.20 14.71
CA ASN A 93 11.57 22.06 16.14
C ASN A 93 12.09 20.75 16.77
N PHE A 94 13.31 20.34 16.41
CA PHE A 94 13.93 19.09 16.88
C PHE A 94 13.15 17.82 16.50
N GLY A 95 12.34 17.87 15.44
CA GLY A 95 11.70 16.68 14.89
C GLY A 95 12.72 15.64 14.45
N ARG A 96 12.44 14.36 14.74
CA ARG A 96 13.27 13.24 14.27
C ARG A 96 12.92 12.94 12.81
N CYS A 97 13.89 13.10 11.92
CA CYS A 97 13.71 12.76 10.51
C CYS A 97 13.97 11.27 10.27
N GLU A 98 13.01 10.58 9.64
CA GLU A 98 13.15 9.21 9.18
C GLU A 98 13.00 9.15 7.66
N ALA A 99 14.07 8.77 6.97
CA ALA A 99 14.07 8.66 5.51
C ALA A 99 13.22 7.48 5.04
N PHE A 100 12.42 7.69 4.00
CA PHE A 100 11.57 6.67 3.41
C PHE A 100 11.48 6.83 1.89
N GLN A 101 12.13 5.94 1.14
CA GLN A 101 12.23 6.04 -0.33
C GLN A 101 12.67 7.44 -0.77
N ASN A 102 11.83 8.15 -1.53
CA ASN A 102 12.06 9.52 -2.02
C ASN A 102 11.48 10.60 -1.08
N THR A 103 11.07 10.25 0.14
CA THR A 103 10.44 11.16 1.12
C THR A 103 11.05 10.95 2.51
N PHE A 104 10.58 11.73 3.48
CA PHE A 104 10.88 11.57 4.90
C PHE A 104 9.59 11.67 5.73
N THR A 105 9.64 11.24 6.99
CA THR A 105 8.64 11.50 8.03
C THR A 105 9.27 12.05 9.30
#